data_AF-A0A1G3Q967-F1
#
_entry.id   AF-A0A1G3Q967-F1
#
_cell.length_a   1.000
_cell.length_b   1.000
_cell.length_c   1.000
_cell.angle_alpha   90.00
_cell.angle_beta   90.00
_cell.angle_gamma   90.00
#
_symmetry.space_group_name_H-M   'P 1'
#
loop_
_entity.id
_entity.type
_entity.pdbx_description
1 polymer ?
#
loop_
_entity_poly.entity_id
_entity_poly.type
_entity_poly.pdbx_seq_one_letter_code
_entity_poly.pdbx_strand_id
1 'polypeptide(L)'
;MRRSVHNLLTNTYIANKLKPADGKRAKLIEIFDQLTQLSYEKGTRKSDTAMREKVENVVHEATAYYKTIRIFSSGKGGDMEAFRDILFFFDERYLQNFRLRECLDLLRNEIERQKKIEDDSNVEHPPERNARKVNIHLKEFEQDLQEWEKLLLNQAEPLLRKFLSDVNDIVLFYRLNDKIGRLITSDDVFARSGPHYREFKSIIAYYTEFHLKLMRTPLSPEDLRELINQTLQQMGFRHAILKLRNVNQDIFNEMIYEIINEGNLGDTAKKFTDRSRGALDAIMTVERKDDGGEFSTKDLMKLFENLCDIENMKERYKPEPGIVFAGLAKIERERYPFHIPGTFDISLKFVSEYMRNSLIFVVDWLLKELQKSPHYSKPLRPLLDCVPVIRGFVKNYKLAMDIAADKSNQAVVRSKERHFIPKKIADGLAQSIRDNCSQLKQALVDSSYNVANSTIDRSGVLTKKITVIRDSCTDSHMRISKGLSEIERI
;
A
#
# COMPACT_ATOMS: atom_id res chain seq x y z
N MET A 1 -36.41 29.43 22.44
CA MET A 1 -36.39 28.03 21.94
C MET A 1 -35.55 27.79 20.67
N ARG A 2 -35.54 28.67 19.64
CA ARG A 2 -34.84 28.40 18.35
C ARG A 2 -33.29 28.36 18.38
N ARG A 3 -32.62 29.11 19.27
CA ARG A 3 -31.16 29.00 19.47
C ARG A 3 -30.70 27.65 20.04
N SER A 4 -31.59 26.91 20.72
CA SER A 4 -31.24 25.63 21.37
C SER A 4 -31.04 24.48 20.37
N VAL A 5 -31.83 24.41 19.30
CA VAL A 5 -31.76 23.33 18.29
C VAL A 5 -30.57 23.51 17.35
N HIS A 6 -30.25 24.77 16.98
CA HIS A 6 -29.02 25.08 16.24
C HIS A 6 -27.80 24.70 17.09
N ASN A 7 -27.72 25.14 18.34
CA ASN A 7 -26.62 24.74 19.23
C ASN A 7 -26.55 23.22 19.43
N LEU A 8 -27.67 22.49 19.42
CA LEU A 8 -27.70 21.02 19.54
C LEU A 8 -27.07 20.30 18.33
N LEU A 9 -27.48 20.67 17.10
CA LEU A 9 -26.97 20.05 15.86
C LEU A 9 -25.49 20.40 15.61
N THR A 10 -25.14 21.66 15.88
CA THR A 10 -23.79 22.23 15.76
C THR A 10 -22.83 21.56 16.77
N ASN A 11 -23.26 21.35 18.02
CA ASN A 11 -22.45 20.62 19.01
C ASN A 11 -22.32 19.12 18.72
N THR A 12 -23.33 18.49 18.09
CA THR A 12 -23.31 17.07 17.73
C THR A 12 -22.32 16.80 16.58
N TYR A 13 -22.26 17.68 15.57
CA TYR A 13 -21.31 17.56 14.45
C TYR A 13 -19.85 17.57 14.94
N ILE A 14 -19.47 18.55 15.76
CA ILE A 14 -18.10 18.64 16.30
C ILE A 14 -17.75 17.47 17.20
N ALA A 15 -18.66 17.03 18.08
CA ALA A 15 -18.43 15.86 18.92
C ALA A 15 -18.15 14.60 18.08
N ASN A 16 -18.87 14.45 16.96
CA ASN A 16 -18.71 13.37 15.99
C ASN A 16 -17.43 13.48 15.14
N LYS A 17 -16.73 14.62 15.16
CA LYS A 17 -15.44 14.82 14.48
C LYS A 17 -14.25 14.72 15.43
N LEU A 18 -14.35 15.31 16.62
CA LEU A 18 -13.30 15.31 17.64
C LEU A 18 -12.97 13.89 18.12
N LYS A 19 -13.98 13.08 18.46
CA LYS A 19 -13.73 11.73 19.01
C LYS A 19 -13.07 10.80 17.98
N PRO A 20 -13.52 10.74 16.70
CA PRO A 20 -12.81 9.97 15.69
C PRO A 20 -11.44 10.55 15.32
N ALA A 21 -11.25 11.86 15.35
CA ALA A 21 -9.94 12.47 15.12
C ALA A 21 -8.94 12.10 16.21
N ASP A 22 -9.37 12.10 17.48
CA ASP A 22 -8.56 11.68 18.63
C ASP A 22 -8.15 10.20 18.54
N GLY A 23 -9.07 9.32 18.13
CA GLY A 23 -8.77 7.91 17.88
C GLY A 23 -7.76 7.70 16.74
N LYS A 24 -7.82 8.52 15.67
CA LYS A 24 -6.82 8.49 14.58
C LYS A 24 -5.48 9.05 15.06
N ARG A 25 -5.49 10.12 15.84
CA ARG A 25 -4.29 10.70 16.46
C ARG A 25 -3.55 9.66 17.29
N ALA A 26 -4.23 8.96 18.19
CA ALA A 26 -3.61 7.95 19.06
C ALA A 26 -2.87 6.87 18.23
N LYS A 27 -3.53 6.35 17.18
CA LYS A 27 -2.93 5.38 16.25
C LYS A 27 -1.78 5.97 15.43
N LEU A 28 -1.90 7.22 14.98
CA LEU A 28 -0.82 7.90 14.27
C LEU A 28 0.40 8.13 15.17
N ILE A 29 0.20 8.50 16.42
CA ILE A 29 1.28 8.64 17.41
C ILE A 29 2.02 7.32 17.57
N GLU A 30 1.29 6.20 17.73
CA GLU A 30 1.89 4.87 17.83
C GLU A 30 2.68 4.49 16.56
N ILE A 31 2.12 4.71 15.38
CA ILE A 31 2.79 4.41 14.11
C ILE A 31 4.03 5.29 13.93
N PHE A 32 3.91 6.61 14.14
CA PHE A 32 5.06 7.52 13.97
C PHE A 32 6.12 7.31 15.05
N ASP A 33 5.75 6.88 16.26
CA ASP A 33 6.71 6.46 17.29
C ASP A 33 7.54 5.27 16.80
N GLN A 34 6.90 4.23 16.24
CA GLN A 34 7.61 3.11 15.59
C GLN A 34 8.49 3.58 14.43
N LEU A 35 8.00 4.53 13.61
CA LEU A 35 8.80 5.09 12.51
C LEU A 35 10.03 5.87 13.01
N THR A 36 10.03 6.40 14.24
CA THR A 36 11.23 7.04 14.81
C THR A 36 12.33 6.07 15.24
N GLN A 37 12.03 4.76 15.29
CA GLN A 37 12.96 3.74 15.77
C GLN A 37 13.89 3.19 14.67
N LEU A 38 13.77 3.68 13.43
CA LEU A 38 14.67 3.31 12.34
C LEU A 38 16.11 3.65 12.75
N SER A 39 16.98 2.65 12.74
CA SER A 39 18.38 2.83 13.14
C SER A 39 19.30 2.01 12.24
N TYR A 40 20.53 2.48 12.09
CA TYR A 40 21.59 1.78 11.37
C TYR A 40 22.74 1.46 12.33
N GLU A 41 23.21 0.21 12.31
CA GLU A 41 24.19 -0.28 13.28
C GLU A 41 25.55 0.43 13.15
N LYS A 42 26.28 0.53 14.28
CA LYS A 42 27.52 1.30 14.40
C LYS A 42 28.68 0.60 13.69
N GLY A 43 28.94 0.99 12.45
CA GLY A 43 30.22 0.77 11.77
C GLY A 43 31.20 1.93 11.92
N THR A 44 32.50 1.68 11.79
CA THR A 44 33.58 2.69 11.91
C THR A 44 34.00 3.28 10.57
N ARG A 45 33.39 2.88 9.45
CA ARG A 45 33.77 3.37 8.11
C ARG A 45 33.11 4.73 7.82
N LYS A 46 33.73 5.51 6.92
CA LYS A 46 33.16 6.78 6.44
C LYS A 46 31.79 6.59 5.76
N SER A 47 31.61 5.49 5.04
CA SER A 47 30.31 5.08 4.45
C SER A 47 29.22 4.95 5.51
N ASP A 48 29.53 4.33 6.64
CA ASP A 48 28.60 4.08 7.74
C ASP A 48 28.21 5.39 8.45
N THR A 49 29.05 6.43 8.33
CA THR A 49 28.76 7.76 8.87
C THR A 49 27.76 8.50 7.97
N ALA A 50 27.95 8.44 6.65
CA ALA A 50 26.99 9.01 5.70
C ALA A 50 25.61 8.34 5.79
N MET A 51 25.57 7.01 5.95
CA MET A 51 24.32 6.28 6.14
C MET A 51 23.58 6.75 7.39
N ARG A 52 24.29 6.87 8.52
CA ARG A 52 23.71 7.35 9.79
C ARG A 52 23.15 8.76 9.69
N GLU A 53 23.84 9.66 9.01
CA GLU A 53 23.34 11.02 8.79
C GLU A 53 22.03 11.02 7.98
N LYS A 54 21.91 10.16 6.95
CA LYS A 54 20.66 10.02 6.19
C LYS A 54 19.54 9.41 7.02
N VAL A 55 19.82 8.39 7.82
CA VAL A 55 18.86 7.80 8.75
C VAL A 55 18.40 8.83 9.79
N GLU A 56 19.32 9.61 10.35
CA GLU A 56 19.00 10.66 11.32
C GLU A 56 18.06 11.71 10.72
N ASN A 57 18.26 12.09 9.46
CA ASN A 57 17.34 13.00 8.76
C ASN A 57 15.93 12.41 8.60
N VAL A 58 15.81 11.13 8.23
CA VAL A 58 14.51 10.44 8.14
C VAL A 58 13.83 10.38 9.51
N VAL A 59 14.56 9.98 10.55
CA VAL A 59 14.06 9.91 11.93
C VAL A 59 13.67 11.29 12.46
N HIS A 60 14.46 12.33 12.15
CA HIS A 60 14.17 13.70 12.53
C HIS A 60 12.86 14.19 11.91
N GLU A 61 12.63 13.93 10.62
CA GLU A 61 11.38 14.31 9.96
C GLU A 61 10.18 13.51 10.51
N ALA A 62 10.34 12.20 10.73
CA ALA A 62 9.31 11.38 11.39
C ALA A 62 8.99 11.88 12.81
N THR A 63 10.01 12.32 13.56
CA THR A 63 9.86 12.93 14.89
C THR A 63 9.12 14.26 14.81
N ALA A 64 9.36 15.07 13.78
CA ALA A 64 8.62 16.32 13.57
C ALA A 64 7.13 16.03 13.33
N TYR A 65 6.81 15.02 12.51
CA TYR A 65 5.44 14.57 12.26
C TYR A 65 4.77 14.08 13.56
N TYR A 66 5.48 13.24 14.34
CA TYR A 66 5.02 12.78 15.66
C TYR A 66 4.68 13.95 16.59
N LYS A 67 5.60 14.91 16.73
CA LYS A 67 5.43 16.08 17.61
C LYS A 67 4.23 16.92 17.19
N THR A 68 4.08 17.20 15.89
CA THR A 68 2.96 17.97 15.36
C THR A 68 1.62 17.27 15.59
N ILE A 69 1.52 15.96 15.35
CA ILE A 69 0.28 15.20 15.61
C ILE A 69 -0.07 15.21 17.10
N ARG A 70 0.93 15.18 17.97
CA ARG A 70 0.74 15.25 19.43
C ARG A 70 0.15 16.58 19.90
N ILE A 71 0.36 17.69 19.17
CA ILE A 71 -0.25 19.01 19.48
C ILE A 71 -1.79 18.91 19.53
N PHE A 72 -2.41 17.96 18.83
CA PHE A 72 -3.85 17.73 18.92
C PHE A 72 -4.33 17.37 20.34
N SER A 73 -3.44 16.89 21.22
CA SER A 73 -3.75 16.52 22.62
C SER A 73 -3.72 17.68 23.62
N SER A 74 -3.08 18.80 23.31
CA SER A 74 -2.92 19.93 24.25
C SER A 74 -4.15 20.84 24.36
N GLY A 75 -5.12 20.69 23.46
CA GLY A 75 -6.36 21.45 23.49
C GLY A 75 -7.40 20.83 24.41
N LYS A 76 -7.66 21.45 25.57
CA LYS A 76 -9.05 21.54 26.04
C LYS A 76 -9.87 22.02 24.85
N GLY A 77 -10.98 21.36 24.50
CA GLY A 77 -11.74 21.66 23.28
C GLY A 77 -11.92 23.17 23.09
N GLY A 78 -11.17 23.76 22.14
CA GLY A 78 -11.09 25.21 21.99
C GLY A 78 -9.74 25.80 21.57
N ASP A 79 -8.63 25.06 21.59
CA ASP A 79 -7.34 25.59 21.09
C ASP A 79 -7.29 25.58 19.55
N MET A 80 -7.85 26.65 18.97
CA MET A 80 -7.90 26.87 17.53
C MET A 80 -6.54 27.18 16.90
N GLU A 81 -5.54 27.58 17.70
CA GLU A 81 -4.18 27.82 17.21
C GLU A 81 -3.46 26.50 16.98
N ALA A 82 -3.56 25.57 17.94
CA ALA A 82 -3.04 24.21 17.81
C ALA A 82 -3.50 23.48 16.52
N PHE A 83 -4.79 23.57 16.17
CA PHE A 83 -5.29 22.93 14.95
C PHE A 83 -4.80 23.62 13.67
N ARG A 84 -4.59 24.94 13.69
CA ARG A 84 -4.04 25.67 12.55
C ARG A 84 -2.58 25.32 12.32
N ASP A 85 -1.80 25.21 13.40
CA ASP A 85 -0.38 24.84 13.32
C ASP A 85 -0.21 23.44 12.72
N ILE A 86 -1.09 22.51 13.07
CA ILE A 86 -1.13 21.17 12.45
C ILE A 86 -1.36 21.30 10.94
N LEU A 87 -2.43 21.98 10.51
CA LEU A 87 -2.74 22.10 9.08
C LEU A 87 -1.62 22.83 8.32
N PHE A 88 -1.06 23.88 8.88
CA PHE A 88 0.04 24.64 8.29
C PHE A 88 1.29 23.77 8.12
N PHE A 89 1.72 23.07 9.17
CA PHE A 89 2.87 22.17 9.12
C PHE A 89 2.71 21.11 8.01
N PHE A 90 1.54 20.47 7.95
CA PHE A 90 1.30 19.42 6.96
C PHE A 90 1.02 19.97 5.55
N ASP A 91 0.56 21.21 5.40
CA ASP A 91 0.53 21.87 4.08
C ASP A 91 1.96 22.00 3.54
N GLU A 92 2.87 22.58 4.32
CA GLU A 92 4.23 22.86 3.87
C GLU A 92 5.10 21.61 3.67
N ARG A 93 5.01 20.65 4.60
CA ARG A 93 5.95 19.51 4.70
C ARG A 93 5.42 18.18 4.21
N TYR A 94 4.12 18.09 3.87
CA TYR A 94 3.52 16.87 3.32
C TYR A 94 2.75 17.12 2.01
N LEU A 95 1.85 18.12 1.99
CA LEU A 95 0.95 18.32 0.85
C LEU A 95 1.63 19.06 -0.31
N GLN A 96 2.45 20.07 -0.02
CA GLN A 96 3.21 20.82 -1.01
C GLN A 96 4.51 20.11 -1.40
N ASN A 97 5.30 19.71 -0.41
CA ASN A 97 6.56 18.97 -0.58
C ASN A 97 6.50 17.76 0.33
N PHE A 98 6.72 16.55 -0.18
CA PHE A 98 6.70 15.36 0.68
C PHE A 98 8.09 15.13 1.28
N ARG A 99 8.46 15.95 2.27
CA ARG A 99 9.83 15.98 2.83
C ARG A 99 10.33 14.63 3.35
N LEU A 100 9.46 13.88 4.02
CA LEU A 100 9.83 12.56 4.53
C LEU A 100 10.20 11.60 3.39
N ARG A 101 9.54 11.71 2.23
CA ARG A 101 9.87 10.92 1.04
C ARG A 101 11.17 11.40 0.38
N GLU A 102 11.41 12.71 0.34
CA GLU A 102 12.70 13.25 -0.12
C GLU A 102 13.87 12.72 0.73
N CYS A 103 13.70 12.65 2.06
CA CYS A 103 14.69 12.04 2.96
C CYS A 103 14.91 10.55 2.66
N LEU A 104 13.85 9.80 2.37
CA LEU A 104 13.95 8.38 1.99
C LEU A 104 14.66 8.19 0.65
N ASP A 105 14.38 9.02 -0.34
CA ASP A 105 15.04 8.94 -1.64
C ASP A 105 16.55 9.23 -1.51
N LEU A 106 16.93 10.19 -0.66
CA LEU A 106 18.34 10.44 -0.32
C LEU A 106 18.99 9.24 0.39
N LEU A 107 18.27 8.56 1.27
CA LEU A 107 18.74 7.36 1.96
C LEU A 107 18.93 6.19 0.98
N ARG A 108 17.96 5.96 0.08
CA ARG A 108 18.04 4.93 -0.97
C ARG A 108 19.21 5.16 -1.93
N ASN A 109 19.41 6.40 -2.36
CA ASN A 109 20.55 6.76 -3.20
C ASN A 109 21.89 6.46 -2.51
N GLU A 110 21.97 6.67 -1.20
CA GLU A 110 23.17 6.32 -0.42
C GLU A 110 23.36 4.80 -0.31
N ILE A 111 22.29 4.02 -0.12
CA ILE A 111 22.32 2.55 -0.12
C ILE A 111 22.85 2.03 -1.46
N GLU A 112 22.32 2.52 -2.58
CA GLU A 112 22.79 2.14 -3.92
C GLU A 112 24.24 2.53 -4.16
N ARG A 113 24.66 3.71 -3.69
CA ARG A 113 26.06 4.15 -3.78
C ARG A 113 26.99 3.19 -3.05
N GLN A 114 26.61 2.75 -1.84
CA GLN A 114 27.43 1.81 -1.06
C GLN A 114 27.51 0.44 -1.71
N LYS A 115 26.41 -0.05 -2.30
CA LYS A 115 26.41 -1.30 -3.09
C LYS A 115 27.37 -1.23 -4.28
N LYS A 116 27.32 -0.14 -5.05
CA LYS A 116 28.24 0.06 -6.20
C LYS A 116 29.70 0.08 -5.77
N ILE A 117 30.03 0.77 -4.67
CA ILE A 117 31.40 0.79 -4.13
C ILE A 117 31.86 -0.61 -3.70
N GLU A 118 30.96 -1.41 -3.10
CA GLU A 118 31.26 -2.81 -2.75
C GLU A 118 31.48 -3.68 -4.00
N ASP A 119 30.66 -3.52 -5.04
CA ASP A 119 30.77 -4.27 -6.29
C ASP A 119 32.07 -3.91 -7.06
N ASP A 120 32.37 -2.62 -7.23
CA ASP A 120 33.57 -2.14 -7.93
C ASP A 120 34.85 -2.60 -7.22
N SER A 121 34.87 -2.53 -5.88
CA SER A 121 36.01 -3.01 -5.07
C SER A 121 36.23 -4.52 -5.17
N ASN A 122 35.19 -5.29 -5.45
CA ASN A 122 35.27 -6.75 -5.63
C ASN A 122 35.79 -7.14 -7.03
N VAL A 123 35.70 -6.25 -8.01
CA VAL A 123 36.19 -6.46 -9.38
C VAL A 123 37.71 -6.21 -9.49
N GLU A 124 38.25 -5.24 -8.76
CA GLU A 124 39.67 -4.84 -8.85
C GLU A 124 40.66 -5.78 -8.13
N HIS A 125 40.20 -6.64 -7.20
CA HIS A 125 41.07 -7.54 -6.41
C HIS A 125 40.61 -9.01 -6.44
N PRO A 126 40.81 -9.73 -7.57
CA PRO A 126 40.28 -11.08 -7.76
C PRO A 126 40.87 -12.23 -6.91
N PRO A 127 42.16 -12.26 -6.47
CA PRO A 127 42.70 -13.40 -5.73
C PRO A 127 42.43 -13.39 -4.21
N GLU A 128 41.94 -12.29 -3.64
CA GLU A 128 41.49 -12.21 -2.23
C GLU A 128 39.99 -12.54 -2.08
N ARG A 129 39.49 -13.48 -2.89
CA ARG A 129 38.08 -13.94 -2.89
C ARG A 129 37.63 -14.63 -1.59
N ASN A 130 38.45 -14.64 -0.54
CA ASN A 130 38.00 -14.91 0.81
C ASN A 130 37.20 -13.71 1.34
N ALA A 131 35.94 -13.66 0.93
CA ALA A 131 34.82 -13.04 1.64
C ALA A 131 35.15 -11.70 2.33
N ARG A 132 35.21 -10.60 1.56
CA ARG A 132 34.59 -9.38 2.10
C ARG A 132 33.12 -9.73 2.27
N LYS A 133 32.77 -10.15 3.49
CA LYS A 133 31.41 -10.53 3.90
C LYS A 133 30.47 -9.47 3.34
N VAL A 134 29.44 -9.92 2.62
CA VAL A 134 28.23 -9.12 2.36
C VAL A 134 27.99 -8.29 3.61
N ASN A 135 27.85 -6.97 3.47
CA ASN A 135 27.59 -6.12 4.63
C ASN A 135 26.23 -6.51 5.22
N ILE A 136 26.24 -7.47 6.14
CA ILE A 136 25.04 -8.07 6.74
C ILE A 136 24.18 -6.97 7.34
N HIS A 137 24.81 -5.97 7.98
CA HIS A 137 24.14 -4.80 8.53
C HIS A 137 23.43 -3.95 7.47
N LEU A 138 24.03 -3.78 6.27
CA LEU A 138 23.34 -3.09 5.17
C LEU A 138 22.13 -3.88 4.69
N LYS A 139 22.27 -5.20 4.56
CA LYS A 139 21.18 -6.08 4.10
C LYS A 139 20.04 -6.19 5.12
N GLU A 140 20.34 -6.30 6.40
CA GLU A 140 19.36 -6.26 7.50
C GLU A 140 18.67 -4.90 7.54
N PHE A 141 19.43 -3.81 7.44
CA PHE A 141 18.87 -2.47 7.38
C PHE A 141 17.95 -2.25 6.16
N GLU A 142 18.27 -2.82 4.99
CA GLU A 142 17.37 -2.76 3.83
C GLU A 142 16.05 -3.48 4.08
N GLN A 143 16.06 -4.59 4.83
CA GLN A 143 14.84 -5.29 5.21
C GLN A 143 14.02 -4.44 6.19
N ASP A 144 14.66 -3.87 7.20
CA ASP A 144 14.03 -2.97 8.16
C ASP A 144 13.45 -1.72 7.46
N LEU A 145 14.20 -1.14 6.53
CA LEU A 145 13.75 0.01 5.73
C LEU A 145 12.53 -0.36 4.86
N GLN A 146 12.51 -1.54 4.26
CA GLN A 146 11.33 -2.00 3.50
C GLN A 146 10.10 -2.20 4.39
N GLU A 147 10.26 -2.71 5.61
CA GLU A 147 9.16 -2.85 6.56
C GLU A 147 8.67 -1.48 7.07
N TRP A 148 9.62 -0.58 7.33
CA TRP A 148 9.36 0.81 7.69
C TRP A 148 8.58 1.55 6.59
N GLU A 149 8.98 1.40 5.33
CA GLU A 149 8.29 2.01 4.19
C GLU A 149 6.89 1.41 4.00
N LYS A 150 6.72 0.10 4.23
CA LYS A 150 5.39 -0.52 4.23
C LYS A 150 4.50 0.05 5.33
N LEU A 151 5.05 0.30 6.51
CA LEU A 151 4.32 0.92 7.62
C LEU A 151 3.91 2.37 7.27
N LEU A 152 4.84 3.16 6.72
CA LEU A 152 4.58 4.53 6.26
C LEU A 152 3.48 4.57 5.19
N LEU A 153 3.66 3.83 4.10
CA LEU A 153 2.80 3.91 2.91
C LEU A 153 1.42 3.28 3.14
N ASN A 154 1.35 2.14 3.82
CA ASN A 154 0.09 1.39 3.96
C ASN A 154 -0.73 1.78 5.19
N GLN A 155 -0.09 2.30 6.24
CA GLN A 155 -0.76 2.60 7.50
C GLN A 155 -0.70 4.09 7.82
N ALA A 156 0.48 4.68 7.88
CA ALA A 156 0.64 6.06 8.35
C ALA A 156 0.00 7.07 7.39
N GLU A 157 0.33 7.04 6.09
CA GLU A 157 -0.17 8.00 5.10
C GLU A 157 -1.69 8.01 4.94
N PRO A 158 -2.37 6.85 4.73
CA PRO A 158 -3.82 6.83 4.59
C PRO A 158 -4.53 7.30 5.87
N LEU A 159 -3.98 6.98 7.03
CA LEU A 159 -4.52 7.40 8.31
C LEU A 159 -4.28 8.90 8.56
N LEU A 160 -3.13 9.43 8.16
CA LEU A 160 -2.77 10.84 8.25
C LEU A 160 -3.71 11.70 7.40
N ARG A 161 -4.01 11.28 6.17
CA ARG A 161 -4.98 12.00 5.31
C ARG A 161 -6.36 12.08 5.96
N LYS A 162 -6.84 10.97 6.53
CA LYS A 162 -8.13 10.93 7.23
C LYS A 162 -8.13 11.80 8.48
N PHE A 163 -7.04 11.80 9.24
CA PHE A 163 -6.87 12.66 10.39
C PHE A 163 -6.87 14.15 10.00
N LEU A 164 -6.07 14.54 9.02
CA LEU A 164 -6.00 15.91 8.53
C LEU A 164 -7.33 16.40 7.94
N SER A 165 -8.09 15.51 7.29
CA SER A 165 -9.45 15.83 6.83
C SER A 165 -10.37 16.17 7.99
N ASP A 166 -10.37 15.39 9.08
CA ASP A 166 -11.18 15.69 10.25
C ASP A 166 -10.71 16.98 10.96
N VAL A 167 -9.40 17.24 11.03
CA VAL A 167 -8.85 18.50 11.59
C VAL A 167 -9.31 19.70 10.75
N ASN A 168 -9.28 19.57 9.42
CA ASN A 168 -9.74 20.63 8.50
C ASN A 168 -11.24 20.94 8.70
N ASP A 169 -12.08 19.91 8.86
CA ASP A 169 -13.51 20.06 9.17
C ASP A 169 -13.73 20.79 10.51
N ILE A 170 -12.98 20.41 11.55
CA ILE A 170 -13.05 21.03 12.88
C ILE A 170 -12.67 22.51 12.80
N VAL A 171 -11.57 22.84 12.12
CA VAL A 171 -11.10 24.23 11.95
C VAL A 171 -12.12 25.06 11.16
N LEU A 172 -12.66 24.53 10.06
CA LEU A 172 -13.68 25.20 9.28
C LEU A 172 -14.90 25.53 10.15
N PHE A 173 -15.41 24.54 10.87
CA PHE A 173 -16.59 24.70 11.71
C PHE A 173 -16.42 25.83 12.72
N TYR A 174 -15.32 25.82 13.48
CA TYR A 174 -15.12 26.81 14.53
C TYR A 174 -14.88 28.21 13.95
N ARG A 175 -14.15 28.33 12.82
CA ARG A 175 -13.97 29.61 12.10
C ARG A 175 -15.30 30.16 11.60
N LEU A 176 -16.16 29.32 11.02
CA LEU A 176 -17.48 29.74 10.57
C LEU A 176 -18.38 30.11 11.74
N ASN A 177 -18.38 29.32 12.82
CA ASN A 177 -19.21 29.59 13.99
C ASN A 177 -18.89 30.94 14.66
N ASP A 178 -17.61 31.30 14.76
CA ASP A 178 -17.17 32.61 15.30
C ASP A 178 -17.59 33.79 14.40
N LYS A 179 -17.66 33.57 13.08
CA LYS A 179 -17.83 34.64 12.09
C LYS A 179 -19.26 34.80 11.59
N ILE A 180 -20.07 33.74 11.62
CA ILE A 180 -21.44 33.75 11.08
C ILE A 180 -22.30 34.82 11.76
N GLY A 181 -22.10 35.06 13.06
CA GLY A 181 -22.82 36.10 13.80
C GLY A 181 -22.51 37.53 13.37
N ARG A 182 -21.33 37.78 12.76
CA ARG A 182 -20.94 39.10 12.23
C ARG A 182 -21.44 39.34 10.80
N LEU A 183 -21.84 38.27 10.12
CA LEU A 183 -22.47 38.33 8.79
C LEU A 183 -23.98 38.57 8.88
N ILE A 184 -24.56 38.39 10.06
CA ILE A 184 -26.00 38.53 10.31
C ILE A 184 -26.22 39.84 11.07
N THR A 185 -26.94 40.76 10.44
CA THR A 185 -27.35 42.03 11.09
C THR A 185 -28.49 41.80 12.10
N SER A 186 -28.83 42.82 12.89
CA SER A 186 -29.95 42.76 13.85
C SER A 186 -31.31 42.44 13.21
N ASP A 187 -31.44 42.66 11.89
CA ASP A 187 -32.67 42.39 11.12
C ASP A 187 -32.67 41.02 10.42
N ASP A 188 -31.77 40.09 10.82
CA ASP A 188 -31.61 38.77 10.20
C ASP A 188 -31.29 38.85 8.68
N VAL A 189 -30.58 39.89 8.25
CA VAL A 189 -30.09 40.08 6.88
C VAL A 189 -28.62 39.63 6.80
N PHE A 190 -28.29 38.82 5.78
CA PHE A 190 -26.93 38.38 5.50
C PHE A 190 -26.16 39.45 4.71
N ALA A 191 -25.02 39.89 5.23
CA ALA A 191 -24.13 40.82 4.54
C ALA A 191 -23.36 40.10 3.41
N ARG A 192 -23.67 40.43 2.15
CA ARG A 192 -23.01 39.90 0.94
C ARG A 192 -21.89 40.79 0.42
N SER A 193 -21.40 41.72 1.23
CA SER A 193 -20.34 42.65 0.87
C SER A 193 -19.55 43.10 2.10
N GLY A 194 -18.38 43.70 1.87
CA GLY A 194 -17.51 44.19 2.94
C GLY A 194 -16.54 43.14 3.51
N PRO A 195 -15.78 43.52 4.54
CA PRO A 195 -14.65 42.73 5.05
C PRO A 195 -15.06 41.38 5.64
N HIS A 196 -16.18 41.30 6.35
CA HIS A 196 -16.67 40.04 6.94
C HIS A 196 -17.08 39.02 5.87
N TYR A 197 -17.70 39.47 4.77
CA TYR A 197 -18.06 38.59 3.66
C TYR A 197 -16.82 38.06 2.92
N ARG A 198 -15.80 38.90 2.72
CA ARG A 198 -14.50 38.46 2.15
C ARG A 198 -13.83 37.41 3.04
N GLU A 199 -13.83 37.63 4.36
CA GLU A 199 -13.28 36.69 5.33
C GLU A 199 -14.03 35.34 5.28
N PHE A 200 -15.36 35.36 5.25
CA PHE A 200 -16.19 34.17 5.06
C PHE A 200 -15.81 33.38 3.80
N LYS A 201 -15.67 34.07 2.66
CA LYS A 201 -15.25 33.44 1.40
C LYS A 201 -13.86 32.82 1.52
N SER A 202 -12.90 33.53 2.11
CA SER A 202 -11.53 33.02 2.29
C SER A 202 -11.46 31.79 3.20
N ILE A 203 -12.32 31.70 4.23
CA ILE A 203 -12.36 30.56 5.15
C ILE A 203 -12.81 29.31 4.41
N ILE A 204 -13.88 29.41 3.63
CA ILE A 204 -14.40 28.28 2.84
C ILE A 204 -13.43 27.92 1.72
N ALA A 205 -12.86 28.91 1.03
CA ALA A 205 -11.87 28.68 -0.02
C ALA A 205 -10.64 27.92 0.52
N TYR A 206 -10.10 28.34 1.66
CA TYR A 206 -8.96 27.67 2.30
C TYR A 206 -9.28 26.21 2.68
N TYR A 207 -10.47 25.97 3.27
CA TYR A 207 -10.92 24.61 3.57
C TYR A 207 -10.97 23.74 2.32
N THR A 208 -11.58 24.24 1.25
CA THR A 208 -11.75 23.49 0.00
C THR A 208 -10.42 23.27 -0.70
N GLU A 209 -9.51 24.24 -0.68
CA GLU A 209 -8.14 24.10 -1.19
C GLU A 209 -7.40 22.98 -0.46
N PHE A 210 -7.47 22.96 0.88
CA PHE A 210 -6.84 21.93 1.68
C PHE A 210 -7.47 20.55 1.45
N HIS A 211 -8.79 20.49 1.29
CA HIS A 211 -9.50 19.26 0.93
C HIS A 211 -9.04 18.71 -0.43
N LEU A 212 -8.91 19.58 -1.43
CA LEU A 212 -8.38 19.21 -2.75
C LEU A 212 -6.96 18.63 -2.67
N LYS A 213 -6.09 19.26 -1.88
CA LYS A 213 -4.72 18.77 -1.63
C LYS A 213 -4.70 17.38 -0.99
N LEU A 214 -5.60 17.11 -0.04
CA LEU A 214 -5.71 15.82 0.64
C LEU A 214 -6.23 14.70 -0.28
N MET A 215 -7.29 14.99 -1.04
CA MET A 215 -7.96 13.99 -1.88
C MET A 215 -7.20 13.68 -3.16
N ARG A 216 -6.47 14.66 -3.73
CA ARG A 216 -5.72 14.53 -4.99
C ARG A 216 -6.56 14.01 -6.17
N THR A 217 -7.87 14.19 -6.12
CA THR A 217 -8.80 13.81 -7.20
C THR A 217 -9.21 15.04 -8.01
N PRO A 218 -9.31 14.93 -9.35
CA PRO A 218 -9.91 15.98 -10.17
C PRO A 218 -11.36 16.19 -9.75
N LEU A 219 -11.72 17.44 -9.46
CA LEU A 219 -13.10 17.84 -9.21
C LEU A 219 -13.49 18.89 -10.26
N SER A 220 -14.66 18.69 -10.87
CA SER A 220 -15.27 19.72 -11.72
C SER A 220 -15.76 20.90 -10.86
N PRO A 221 -16.02 22.08 -11.47
CA PRO A 221 -16.65 23.19 -10.76
C PRO A 221 -17.98 22.79 -10.09
N GLU A 222 -18.75 21.90 -10.72
CA GLU A 222 -19.98 21.35 -10.18
C GLU A 222 -19.72 20.49 -8.94
N ASP A 223 -18.69 19.63 -8.98
CA ASP A 223 -18.30 18.79 -7.83
C ASP A 223 -17.78 19.65 -6.66
N LEU A 224 -17.03 20.72 -6.95
CA LEU A 224 -16.57 21.68 -5.95
C LEU A 224 -17.75 22.39 -5.26
N ARG A 225 -18.74 22.78 -6.05
CA ARG A 225 -19.97 23.38 -5.53
C ARG A 225 -20.72 22.40 -4.64
N GLU A 226 -20.85 21.15 -5.08
CA GLU A 226 -21.51 20.11 -4.30
C GLU A 226 -20.76 19.82 -2.99
N LEU A 227 -19.44 19.71 -3.03
CA LEU A 227 -18.58 19.53 -1.85
C LEU A 227 -18.80 20.62 -0.81
N ILE A 228 -18.74 21.90 -1.22
CA ILE A 228 -18.97 23.04 -0.32
C ILE A 228 -20.38 22.99 0.26
N ASN A 229 -21.38 22.74 -0.60
CA ASN A 229 -22.78 22.71 -0.21
C ASN A 229 -23.09 21.59 0.80
N GLN A 230 -22.61 20.37 0.53
CA GLN A 230 -22.74 19.23 1.43
C GLN A 230 -22.01 19.47 2.76
N THR A 231 -20.80 20.03 2.73
CA THR A 231 -20.03 20.36 3.95
C THR A 231 -20.80 21.35 4.83
N LEU A 232 -21.25 22.48 4.25
CA LEU A 232 -22.03 23.49 4.98
C LEU A 232 -23.38 22.94 5.47
N GLN A 233 -23.99 22.01 4.74
CA GLN A 233 -25.22 21.34 5.16
C GLN A 233 -24.98 20.43 6.36
N GLN A 234 -23.95 19.60 6.32
CA GLN A 234 -23.61 18.69 7.43
C GLN A 234 -23.27 19.45 8.71
N MET A 235 -22.61 20.61 8.60
CA MET A 235 -22.30 21.50 9.72
C MET A 235 -23.52 22.31 10.22
N GLY A 236 -24.62 22.34 9.46
CA GLY A 236 -25.82 23.11 9.78
C GLY A 236 -25.81 24.57 9.31
N PHE A 237 -24.69 25.08 8.79
CA PHE A 237 -24.55 26.46 8.32
C PHE A 237 -25.39 26.76 7.08
N ARG A 238 -25.57 25.80 6.17
CA ARG A 238 -26.44 25.98 4.98
C ARG A 238 -27.85 26.40 5.39
N HIS A 239 -28.43 25.66 6.33
CA HIS A 239 -29.79 25.94 6.82
C HIS A 239 -29.87 27.24 7.61
N ALA A 240 -28.80 27.63 8.30
CA ALA A 240 -28.73 28.91 9.00
C ALA A 240 -28.72 30.09 8.01
N ILE A 241 -27.92 29.99 6.94
CA ILE A 241 -27.79 31.02 5.92
C ILE A 241 -29.08 31.17 5.10
N LEU A 242 -29.71 30.07 4.68
CA LEU A 242 -30.96 30.09 3.90
C LEU A 242 -32.19 30.60 4.68
N LYS A 243 -32.10 30.76 6.01
CA LYS A 243 -33.18 31.34 6.82
C LYS A 243 -33.14 32.87 6.88
N LEU A 244 -32.09 33.49 6.34
CA LEU A 244 -31.90 34.94 6.36
C LEU A 244 -32.74 35.60 5.27
N ARG A 245 -33.28 36.79 5.58
CA ARG A 245 -34.36 37.41 4.79
C ARG A 245 -34.01 37.67 3.32
N ASN A 246 -32.74 37.82 2.99
CA ASN A 246 -32.25 38.17 1.65
C ASN A 246 -31.47 37.03 0.97
N VAL A 247 -31.58 35.80 1.46
CA VAL A 247 -30.87 34.65 0.88
C VAL A 247 -31.86 33.57 0.49
N ASN A 248 -32.00 33.34 -0.82
CA ASN A 248 -32.69 32.18 -1.38
C ASN A 248 -31.65 31.17 -1.92
N GLN A 249 -32.12 30.04 -2.46
CA GLN A 249 -31.23 28.98 -2.96
C GLN A 249 -30.34 29.46 -4.12
N ASP A 250 -30.85 30.31 -5.00
CA ASP A 250 -30.10 30.84 -6.15
C ASP A 250 -28.97 31.76 -5.69
N ILE A 251 -29.27 32.69 -4.78
CA ILE A 251 -28.29 33.59 -4.17
C ILE A 251 -27.24 32.78 -3.39
N PHE A 252 -27.64 31.75 -2.66
CA PHE A 252 -26.69 30.89 -1.96
C PHE A 252 -25.75 30.16 -2.93
N ASN A 253 -26.27 29.68 -4.07
CA ASN A 253 -25.45 29.08 -5.11
C ASN A 253 -24.48 30.10 -5.72
N GLU A 254 -24.93 31.34 -5.98
CA GLU A 254 -24.07 32.44 -6.44
C GLU A 254 -22.92 32.71 -5.46
N MET A 255 -23.18 32.73 -4.14
CA MET A 255 -22.11 32.88 -3.14
C MET A 255 -21.07 31.76 -3.24
N ILE A 256 -21.49 30.51 -3.47
CA ILE A 256 -20.57 29.39 -3.66
C ILE A 256 -19.74 29.56 -4.94
N TYR A 257 -20.36 30.03 -6.04
CA TYR A 257 -19.63 30.33 -7.27
C TYR A 257 -18.60 31.45 -7.08
N GLU A 258 -18.93 32.50 -6.33
CA GLU A 258 -17.97 33.54 -5.97
C GLU A 258 -16.78 32.96 -5.20
N ILE A 259 -17.02 32.06 -4.23
CA ILE A 259 -15.95 31.40 -3.47
C ILE A 259 -15.03 30.58 -4.39
N ILE A 260 -15.60 29.81 -5.32
CA ILE A 260 -14.85 28.99 -6.27
C ILE A 260 -13.97 29.85 -7.18
N ASN A 261 -14.54 30.94 -7.70
CA ASN A 261 -13.85 31.82 -8.65
C ASN A 261 -12.78 32.68 -7.96
N GLU A 262 -13.13 33.36 -6.86
CA GLU A 262 -12.20 34.25 -6.14
C GLU A 262 -11.10 33.48 -5.41
N GLY A 263 -11.40 32.27 -4.93
CA GLY A 263 -10.41 31.36 -4.34
C GLY A 263 -9.54 30.64 -5.38
N ASN A 264 -9.78 30.86 -6.67
CA ASN A 264 -9.17 30.14 -7.77
C ASN A 264 -9.14 28.60 -7.59
N LEU A 265 -10.24 28.05 -7.07
CA LEU A 265 -10.32 26.63 -6.72
C LEU A 265 -10.40 25.73 -7.95
N GLY A 266 -10.95 26.24 -9.06
CA GLY A 266 -10.97 25.55 -10.34
C GLY A 266 -9.57 25.28 -10.92
N ASP A 267 -8.71 26.30 -10.95
CA ASP A 267 -7.32 26.12 -11.40
C ASP A 267 -6.51 25.29 -10.40
N THR A 268 -6.79 25.43 -9.11
CA THR A 268 -6.13 24.62 -8.08
C THR A 268 -6.48 23.14 -8.25
N ALA A 269 -7.76 22.80 -8.44
CA ALA A 269 -8.20 21.45 -8.76
C ALA A 269 -7.51 20.92 -10.03
N LYS A 270 -7.39 21.74 -11.09
CA LYS A 270 -6.64 21.39 -12.30
C LYS A 270 -5.15 21.16 -12.04
N LYS A 271 -4.46 22.02 -11.30
CA LYS A 271 -3.02 21.87 -10.96
C LYS A 271 -2.74 20.58 -10.19
N PHE A 272 -3.62 20.20 -9.26
CA PHE A 272 -3.50 18.90 -8.58
C PHE A 272 -3.88 17.73 -9.47
N THR A 273 -4.76 17.94 -10.45
CA THR A 273 -5.02 16.97 -11.53
C THR A 273 -3.77 16.77 -12.40
N ASP A 274 -3.05 17.84 -12.75
CA ASP A 274 -1.87 17.80 -13.62
C ASP A 274 -0.61 17.33 -12.91
N ARG A 275 -0.43 17.60 -11.60
CA ARG A 275 0.66 17.01 -10.79
C ARG A 275 0.40 15.56 -10.42
N SER A 276 -0.85 15.20 -10.13
CA SER A 276 -1.23 13.80 -9.92
C SER A 276 -1.13 13.04 -11.25
N ARG A 277 -1.50 13.66 -12.38
CA ARG A 277 -1.16 13.19 -13.72
C ARG A 277 0.32 13.21 -14.00
N GLY A 278 1.16 14.09 -13.46
CA GLY A 278 2.61 14.06 -13.71
C GLY A 278 3.31 12.91 -12.97
N ALA A 279 2.85 12.56 -11.76
CA ALA A 279 3.32 11.37 -11.04
C ALA A 279 2.68 10.09 -11.60
N LEU A 280 1.38 10.11 -11.96
CA LEU A 280 0.71 9.05 -12.69
C LEU A 280 1.26 8.92 -14.12
N ASP A 281 1.70 9.98 -14.78
CA ASP A 281 2.26 10.00 -16.14
C ASP A 281 3.75 9.69 -16.09
N ALA A 282 4.47 9.94 -15.00
CA ALA A 282 5.82 9.39 -14.79
C ALA A 282 5.76 7.89 -14.56
N ILE A 283 4.73 7.42 -13.85
CA ILE A 283 4.37 5.99 -13.79
C ILE A 283 3.89 5.52 -15.17
N MET A 284 3.02 6.27 -15.88
CA MET A 284 2.46 5.90 -17.19
C MET A 284 3.43 6.08 -18.37
N THR A 285 4.52 6.84 -18.26
CA THR A 285 5.57 6.96 -19.29
C THR A 285 6.63 5.90 -19.13
N VAL A 286 6.78 5.33 -17.92
CA VAL A 286 7.33 3.99 -17.75
C VAL A 286 6.34 2.96 -18.32
N GLU A 287 5.02 3.09 -18.12
CA GLU A 287 3.99 2.19 -18.70
C GLU A 287 3.85 2.29 -20.24
N ARG A 288 4.11 3.44 -20.89
CA ARG A 288 4.02 3.58 -22.36
C ARG A 288 5.18 2.94 -23.12
N LYS A 289 6.26 2.58 -22.43
CA LYS A 289 7.28 1.70 -23.01
C LYS A 289 6.91 0.22 -22.89
N ASP A 290 5.84 -0.09 -22.15
CA ASP A 290 5.37 -1.44 -21.85
C ASP A 290 3.90 -1.66 -22.26
N ASP A 291 3.48 -1.06 -23.39
CA ASP A 291 2.29 -1.46 -24.16
C ASP A 291 2.50 -2.87 -24.80
N GLY A 292 2.85 -3.85 -23.96
CA GLY A 292 3.08 -5.25 -24.27
C GLY A 292 2.02 -6.14 -23.63
N GLY A 293 0.87 -6.26 -24.31
CA GLY A 293 -0.04 -7.40 -24.17
C GLY A 293 -1.22 -7.18 -23.23
N GLU A 294 -2.39 -7.01 -23.85
CA GLU A 294 -3.69 -7.33 -23.26
C GLU A 294 -3.65 -8.76 -22.71
N PHE A 295 -3.61 -8.92 -21.38
CA PHE A 295 -3.49 -10.24 -20.76
C PHE A 295 -4.82 -10.97 -20.91
N SER A 296 -4.82 -12.10 -21.63
CA SER A 296 -6.03 -12.88 -21.91
C SER A 296 -6.53 -13.58 -20.64
N THR A 297 -7.77 -13.32 -20.22
CA THR A 297 -8.43 -14.06 -19.12
C THR A 297 -8.51 -15.57 -19.38
N LYS A 298 -8.44 -16.00 -20.65
CA LYS A 298 -8.36 -17.43 -21.02
C LYS A 298 -7.07 -18.08 -20.52
N ASP A 299 -5.96 -17.35 -20.53
CA ASP A 299 -4.66 -17.86 -20.08
C ASP A 299 -4.62 -18.06 -18.57
N LEU A 300 -5.34 -17.22 -17.83
CA LEU A 300 -5.50 -17.34 -16.39
C LEU A 300 -6.45 -18.50 -16.03
N MET A 301 -7.52 -18.70 -16.80
CA MET A 301 -8.42 -19.85 -16.64
C MET A 301 -7.67 -21.17 -16.87
N LYS A 302 -6.86 -21.26 -17.93
CA LYS A 302 -6.04 -22.45 -18.20
C LYS A 302 -5.03 -22.72 -17.08
N LEU A 303 -4.44 -21.67 -16.51
CA LEU A 303 -3.55 -21.80 -15.35
C LEU A 303 -4.30 -22.34 -14.12
N PHE A 304 -5.50 -21.83 -13.87
CA PHE A 304 -6.35 -22.28 -12.78
C PHE A 304 -6.72 -23.78 -12.93
N GLU A 305 -7.16 -24.18 -14.13
CA GLU A 305 -7.43 -25.59 -14.46
C GLU A 305 -6.20 -26.47 -14.23
N ASN A 306 -5.02 -26.04 -14.71
CA ASN A 306 -3.77 -26.77 -14.48
C ASN A 306 -3.40 -26.91 -13.00
N LEU A 307 -3.69 -25.91 -12.17
CA LEU A 307 -3.45 -25.98 -10.73
C LEU A 307 -4.43 -26.93 -10.04
N CYS A 308 -5.71 -26.93 -10.43
CA CYS A 308 -6.73 -27.81 -9.87
C CYS A 308 -6.53 -29.27 -10.28
N ASP A 309 -6.21 -29.51 -11.56
CA ASP A 309 -6.13 -30.84 -12.17
C ASP A 309 -4.71 -31.28 -12.48
N ILE A 310 -3.72 -30.82 -11.69
CA ILE A 310 -2.30 -31.05 -11.98
C ILE A 310 -1.99 -32.55 -12.17
N GLU A 311 -2.63 -33.42 -11.40
CA GLU A 311 -2.42 -34.88 -11.44
C GLU A 311 -2.91 -35.49 -12.77
N ASN A 312 -3.95 -34.89 -13.36
CA ASN A 312 -4.64 -35.36 -14.57
C ASN A 312 -4.20 -34.63 -15.83
N MET A 313 -3.22 -33.72 -15.74
CA MET A 313 -2.70 -33.01 -16.91
C MET A 313 -2.13 -34.00 -17.92
N LYS A 314 -2.63 -33.94 -19.17
CA LYS A 314 -2.15 -34.76 -20.30
C LYS A 314 -0.72 -34.41 -20.70
N GLU A 315 -0.29 -33.19 -20.42
CA GLU A 315 1.06 -32.72 -20.73
C GLU A 315 2.08 -33.43 -19.83
N ARG A 316 3.02 -34.14 -20.45
CA ARG A 316 4.14 -34.78 -19.75
C ARG A 316 5.41 -34.00 -20.02
N TYR A 317 5.96 -33.42 -18.97
CA TYR A 317 7.24 -32.73 -19.07
C TYR A 317 8.39 -33.74 -19.03
N LYS A 318 9.45 -33.44 -19.79
CA LYS A 318 10.69 -34.22 -19.74
C LYS A 318 11.73 -33.44 -18.93
N PRO A 319 12.53 -34.13 -18.11
CA PRO A 319 13.66 -33.50 -17.43
C PRO A 319 14.73 -33.07 -18.43
N GLU A 320 15.58 -32.13 -18.02
CA GLU A 320 16.68 -31.65 -18.84
C GLU A 320 17.68 -32.77 -19.20
N PRO A 321 18.37 -32.66 -20.35
CA PRO A 321 19.38 -33.63 -20.74
C PRO A 321 20.44 -33.83 -19.64
N GLY A 322 20.70 -35.10 -19.28
CA GLY A 322 21.70 -35.45 -18.27
C GLY A 322 21.18 -35.58 -16.83
N ILE A 323 19.88 -35.41 -16.60
CA ILE A 323 19.25 -35.75 -15.31
C ILE A 323 18.77 -37.21 -15.37
N VAL A 324 19.20 -38.05 -14.42
CA VAL A 324 18.66 -39.42 -14.26
C VAL A 324 17.29 -39.33 -13.61
N PHE A 325 16.26 -39.93 -14.22
CA PHE A 325 14.85 -39.81 -13.78
C PHE A 325 14.12 -41.15 -13.62
N ALA A 326 14.81 -42.27 -13.80
CA ALA A 326 14.27 -43.62 -13.63
C ALA A 326 15.26 -44.49 -12.86
N GLY A 327 14.76 -45.52 -12.16
CA GLY A 327 15.60 -46.40 -11.34
C GLY A 327 16.15 -45.77 -10.06
N LEU A 328 15.62 -44.62 -9.63
CA LEU A 328 16.09 -43.86 -8.47
C LEU A 328 16.01 -44.65 -7.15
N ALA A 329 15.16 -45.69 -7.09
CA ALA A 329 15.12 -46.60 -5.95
C ALA A 329 16.48 -47.25 -5.65
N LYS A 330 17.33 -47.43 -6.67
CA LYS A 330 18.66 -48.08 -6.55
C LYS A 330 19.84 -47.08 -6.54
N ILE A 331 19.61 -45.81 -6.89
CA ILE A 331 20.66 -44.80 -7.07
C ILE A 331 20.59 -43.79 -5.91
N GLU A 332 21.25 -44.09 -4.80
CA GLU A 332 21.12 -43.28 -3.57
C GLU A 332 21.70 -41.87 -3.68
N ARG A 333 22.76 -41.67 -4.48
CA ARG A 333 23.47 -40.39 -4.57
C ARG A 333 22.61 -39.28 -5.18
N GLU A 334 21.77 -39.64 -6.15
CA GLU A 334 21.00 -38.69 -6.96
C GLU A 334 19.53 -38.57 -6.54
N ARG A 335 19.04 -39.49 -5.69
CA ARG A 335 17.65 -39.51 -5.25
C ARG A 335 17.37 -38.55 -4.09
N TYR A 336 16.15 -38.05 -4.05
CA TYR A 336 15.58 -37.23 -2.99
C TYR A 336 14.22 -37.82 -2.56
N PRO A 337 13.93 -37.98 -1.26
CA PRO A 337 12.66 -38.52 -0.77
C PRO A 337 11.53 -37.50 -0.94
N PHE A 338 10.74 -37.63 -2.00
CA PHE A 338 9.69 -36.68 -2.34
C PHE A 338 8.42 -36.87 -1.50
N HIS A 339 8.04 -38.13 -1.29
CA HIS A 339 6.82 -38.48 -0.56
C HIS A 339 6.95 -39.85 0.09
N ILE A 340 6.31 -39.99 1.25
CA ILE A 340 6.15 -41.26 1.97
C ILE A 340 4.65 -41.36 2.29
N PRO A 341 3.89 -42.22 1.60
CA PRO A 341 2.47 -42.39 1.88
C PRO A 341 2.22 -42.82 3.32
N GLY A 342 1.20 -42.26 3.96
CA GLY A 342 0.78 -42.65 5.32
C GLY A 342 1.66 -42.12 6.46
N THR A 343 2.57 -41.17 6.21
CA THR A 343 3.31 -40.47 7.26
C THR A 343 2.88 -39.02 7.39
N PHE A 344 2.88 -38.51 8.63
CA PHE A 344 2.70 -37.08 8.93
C PHE A 344 3.99 -36.26 8.76
N ASP A 345 5.08 -36.89 8.30
CA ASP A 345 6.36 -36.22 8.07
C ASP A 345 6.21 -35.18 6.96
N ILE A 346 6.70 -33.96 7.20
CA ILE A 346 6.70 -32.89 6.21
C ILE A 346 7.60 -33.30 5.04
N SER A 347 6.99 -33.44 3.86
CA SER A 347 7.69 -33.80 2.62
C SER A 347 7.56 -32.69 1.58
N LEU A 348 8.45 -32.67 0.59
CA LEU A 348 8.40 -31.66 -0.47
C LEU A 348 7.07 -31.72 -1.26
N LYS A 349 6.48 -32.92 -1.42
CA LYS A 349 5.12 -33.07 -1.96
C LYS A 349 4.10 -32.31 -1.12
N PHE A 350 4.10 -32.48 0.20
CA PHE A 350 3.16 -31.79 1.09
C PHE A 350 3.31 -30.25 1.01
N VAL A 351 4.55 -29.75 1.01
CA VAL A 351 4.81 -28.31 0.84
C VAL A 351 4.31 -27.82 -0.54
N SER A 352 4.50 -28.62 -1.58
CA SER A 352 4.03 -28.31 -2.94
C SER A 352 2.50 -28.31 -3.05
N GLU A 353 1.81 -29.23 -2.39
CA GLU A 353 0.34 -29.24 -2.31
C GLU A 353 -0.19 -28.01 -1.58
N TYR A 354 0.47 -27.61 -0.49
CA TYR A 354 0.11 -26.41 0.25
C TYR A 354 0.31 -25.14 -0.59
N MET A 355 1.42 -25.06 -1.34
CA MET A 355 1.68 -23.99 -2.30
C MET A 355 0.64 -23.97 -3.42
N ARG A 356 0.34 -25.14 -4.02
CA ARG A 356 -0.71 -25.30 -5.04
C ARG A 356 -2.04 -24.75 -4.56
N ASN A 357 -2.48 -25.14 -3.36
CA ASN A 357 -3.76 -24.69 -2.81
C ASN A 357 -3.78 -23.16 -2.57
N SER A 358 -2.65 -22.59 -2.12
CA SER A 358 -2.51 -21.14 -1.95
C SER A 358 -2.60 -20.41 -3.30
N LEU A 359 -1.97 -20.96 -4.35
CA LEU A 359 -2.02 -20.42 -5.71
C LEU A 359 -3.42 -20.55 -6.34
N ILE A 360 -4.13 -21.67 -6.12
CA ILE A 360 -5.51 -21.86 -6.55
C ILE A 360 -6.39 -20.74 -6.00
N PHE A 361 -6.30 -20.45 -4.71
CA PHE A 361 -7.08 -19.39 -4.07
C PHE A 361 -6.83 -18.01 -4.71
N VAL A 362 -5.57 -17.65 -4.93
CA VAL A 362 -5.17 -16.37 -5.50
C VAL A 362 -5.60 -16.25 -6.96
N VAL A 363 -5.36 -17.28 -7.77
CA VAL A 363 -5.69 -17.29 -9.19
C VAL A 363 -7.21 -17.32 -9.41
N ASP A 364 -7.96 -18.09 -8.64
CA ASP A 364 -9.44 -18.11 -8.66
C ASP A 364 -10.01 -16.73 -8.35
N TRP A 365 -9.51 -16.10 -7.28
CA TRP A 365 -9.92 -14.76 -6.91
C TRP A 365 -9.62 -13.76 -8.04
N LEU A 366 -8.38 -13.75 -8.54
CA LEU A 366 -7.95 -12.84 -9.61
C LEU A 366 -8.81 -13.02 -10.87
N LEU A 367 -9.09 -14.27 -11.25
CA LEU A 367 -9.94 -14.61 -12.39
C LEU A 367 -11.37 -14.07 -12.19
N LYS A 368 -11.98 -14.31 -11.03
CA LYS A 368 -13.34 -13.84 -10.71
C LYS A 368 -13.44 -12.31 -10.72
N GLU A 369 -12.46 -11.61 -10.15
CA GLU A 369 -12.46 -10.15 -10.15
C GLU A 369 -12.30 -9.58 -11.57
N LEU A 370 -11.43 -10.16 -12.40
CA LEU A 370 -11.24 -9.70 -13.78
C LEU A 370 -12.41 -10.03 -14.69
N GLN A 371 -13.09 -11.16 -14.50
CA GLN A 371 -14.33 -11.49 -15.22
C GLN A 371 -15.47 -10.55 -14.83
N LYS A 372 -15.60 -10.24 -13.53
CA LYS A 372 -16.63 -9.32 -13.03
C LYS A 372 -16.34 -7.87 -13.43
N SER A 373 -15.07 -7.48 -13.45
CA SER A 373 -14.63 -6.09 -13.61
C SER A 373 -13.32 -6.03 -14.40
N PRO A 374 -13.37 -6.13 -15.75
CA PRO A 374 -12.18 -6.19 -16.60
C PRO A 374 -11.24 -4.99 -16.48
N HIS A 375 -11.79 -3.83 -16.10
CA HIS A 375 -11.04 -2.60 -15.86
C HIS A 375 -10.10 -2.69 -14.63
N TYR A 376 -10.22 -3.73 -13.78
CA TYR A 376 -9.27 -4.03 -12.71
C TYR A 376 -7.95 -4.65 -13.20
N SER A 377 -7.87 -5.05 -14.48
CA SER A 377 -6.65 -5.61 -15.10
C SER A 377 -5.41 -4.73 -14.92
N LYS A 378 -5.57 -3.41 -15.05
CA LYS A 378 -4.47 -2.45 -14.89
C LYS A 378 -3.94 -2.40 -13.44
N PRO A 379 -4.76 -2.08 -12.42
CA PRO A 379 -4.26 -2.02 -11.06
C PRO A 379 -3.80 -3.39 -10.51
N LEU A 380 -4.31 -4.50 -11.05
CA LEU A 380 -3.89 -5.86 -10.68
C LEU A 380 -2.77 -6.42 -11.56
N ARG A 381 -2.13 -5.61 -12.42
CA ARG A 381 -1.08 -6.05 -13.33
C ARG A 381 0.09 -6.77 -12.64
N PRO A 382 0.61 -6.32 -11.48
CA PRO A 382 1.69 -7.04 -10.80
C PRO A 382 1.36 -8.50 -10.48
N LEU A 383 0.09 -8.82 -10.19
CA LEU A 383 -0.36 -10.20 -9.97
C LEU A 383 -0.43 -11.01 -11.27
N LEU A 384 -0.80 -10.36 -12.38
CA LEU A 384 -0.76 -11.00 -13.70
C LEU A 384 0.67 -11.29 -14.13
N ASP A 385 1.63 -10.44 -13.78
CA ASP A 385 3.04 -10.63 -14.08
C ASP A 385 3.65 -11.83 -13.30
N CYS A 386 2.98 -12.33 -12.26
CA CYS A 386 3.37 -13.56 -11.56
C CYS A 386 3.04 -14.84 -12.35
N VAL A 387 2.16 -14.78 -13.37
CA VAL A 387 1.67 -15.97 -14.09
C VAL A 387 2.79 -16.84 -14.68
N PRO A 388 3.85 -16.30 -15.32
CA PRO A 388 4.95 -17.11 -15.83
C PRO A 388 5.65 -17.93 -14.74
N VAL A 389 5.79 -17.38 -13.53
CA VAL A 389 6.47 -18.05 -12.41
C VAL A 389 5.57 -19.12 -11.77
N ILE A 390 4.26 -18.88 -11.74
CA ILE A 390 3.26 -19.90 -11.36
C ILE A 390 3.29 -21.07 -12.35
N ARG A 391 3.39 -20.80 -13.66
CA ARG A 391 3.53 -21.85 -14.68
C ARG A 391 4.81 -22.66 -14.50
N GLY A 392 5.92 -22.01 -14.14
CA GLY A 392 7.17 -22.69 -13.79
C GLY A 392 6.98 -23.68 -12.63
N PHE A 393 6.25 -23.28 -11.60
CA PHE A 393 5.90 -24.17 -10.48
C PHE A 393 5.06 -25.36 -10.94
N VAL A 394 3.98 -25.13 -11.70
CA VAL A 394 3.11 -26.20 -12.23
C VAL A 394 3.94 -27.22 -13.02
N LYS A 395 4.82 -26.74 -13.90
CA LYS A 395 5.71 -27.60 -14.70
C LYS A 395 6.62 -28.46 -13.82
N ASN A 396 7.31 -27.85 -12.86
CA ASN A 396 8.25 -28.55 -11.97
C ASN A 396 7.53 -29.53 -11.06
N TYR A 397 6.36 -29.16 -10.54
CA TYR A 397 5.58 -30.01 -9.66
C TYR A 397 4.99 -31.21 -10.41
N LYS A 398 4.43 -30.99 -11.62
CA LYS A 398 3.96 -32.08 -12.48
C LYS A 398 5.07 -33.06 -12.84
N LEU A 399 6.25 -32.54 -13.22
CA LEU A 399 7.42 -33.36 -13.53
C LEU A 399 7.84 -34.21 -12.33
N ALA A 400 7.89 -33.63 -11.13
CA ALA A 400 8.21 -34.36 -9.90
C ALA A 400 7.19 -35.46 -9.62
N MET A 401 5.88 -35.18 -9.79
CA MET A 401 4.82 -36.16 -9.61
C MET A 401 4.93 -37.34 -10.60
N ASP A 402 5.18 -37.06 -11.88
CA ASP A 402 5.30 -38.09 -12.91
C ASP A 402 6.51 -39.00 -12.66
N ILE A 403 7.64 -38.42 -12.25
CA ILE A 403 8.84 -39.19 -11.91
C ILE A 403 8.61 -40.04 -10.66
N ALA A 404 8.00 -39.48 -9.62
CA ALA A 404 7.72 -40.19 -8.38
C ALA A 404 6.72 -41.35 -8.55
N ALA A 405 5.82 -41.25 -9.52
CA ALA A 405 4.82 -42.27 -9.84
C ALA A 405 5.40 -43.49 -10.58
N ASP A 406 6.61 -43.39 -11.15
CA ASP A 406 7.28 -44.52 -11.80
C ASP A 406 7.71 -45.56 -10.75
N LYS A 407 7.29 -46.82 -10.94
CA LYS A 407 7.60 -47.94 -10.03
C LYS A 407 9.10 -48.13 -9.81
N SER A 408 9.94 -47.80 -10.79
CA SER A 408 11.40 -47.89 -10.67
C SER A 408 12.00 -46.85 -9.71
N ASN A 409 11.21 -45.84 -9.33
CA ASN A 409 11.56 -44.77 -8.40
C ASN A 409 10.88 -44.94 -7.03
N GLN A 410 10.26 -46.10 -6.78
CA GLN A 410 9.61 -46.44 -5.53
C GLN A 410 10.41 -47.52 -4.81
N ALA A 411 10.63 -47.36 -3.51
CA ALA A 411 11.26 -48.39 -2.69
C ALA A 411 10.50 -48.59 -1.38
N VAL A 412 10.35 -49.86 -0.97
CA VAL A 412 9.84 -50.19 0.36
C VAL A 412 11.02 -50.23 1.31
N VAL A 413 11.10 -49.24 2.21
CA VAL A 413 12.15 -49.14 3.22
C VAL A 413 11.50 -49.19 4.59
N ARG A 414 11.85 -50.20 5.41
CA ARG A 414 11.29 -50.40 6.76
C ARG A 414 9.75 -50.36 6.76
N SER A 415 9.13 -51.18 5.90
CA SER A 415 7.66 -51.31 5.74
C SER A 415 6.90 -50.06 5.28
N LYS A 416 7.59 -48.98 4.87
CA LYS A 416 6.99 -47.79 4.27
C LYS A 416 7.45 -47.65 2.83
N GLU A 417 6.50 -47.43 1.92
CA GLU A 417 6.81 -47.08 0.54
C GLU A 417 7.36 -45.65 0.49
N ARG A 418 8.45 -45.43 -0.22
CA ARG A 418 9.05 -44.11 -0.43
C ARG A 418 9.13 -43.83 -1.91
N HIS A 419 8.69 -42.65 -2.30
CA HIS A 419 8.70 -42.18 -3.67
C HIS A 419 9.85 -41.19 -3.83
N PHE A 420 10.69 -41.40 -4.84
CA PHE A 420 11.90 -40.61 -5.06
C PHE A 420 11.81 -39.75 -6.32
N ILE A 421 12.45 -38.58 -6.26
CA ILE A 421 12.73 -37.73 -7.43
C ILE A 421 14.23 -37.40 -7.47
N PRO A 422 14.77 -36.91 -8.60
CA PRO A 422 16.16 -36.48 -8.67
C PRO A 422 16.38 -35.22 -7.82
N LYS A 423 17.51 -35.12 -7.11
CA LYS A 423 17.85 -33.94 -6.28
C LYS A 423 17.73 -32.63 -7.05
N LYS A 424 18.24 -32.56 -8.28
CA LYS A 424 18.11 -31.36 -9.13
C LYS A 424 16.66 -30.93 -9.37
N ILE A 425 15.74 -31.89 -9.51
CA ILE A 425 14.31 -31.59 -9.66
C ILE A 425 13.71 -31.12 -8.33
N ALA A 426 14.13 -31.71 -7.21
CA ALA A 426 13.74 -31.25 -5.88
C ALA A 426 14.19 -29.81 -5.61
N ASP A 427 15.45 -29.49 -5.93
CA ASP A 427 16.03 -28.15 -5.79
C ASP A 427 15.29 -27.13 -6.67
N GLY A 428 15.02 -27.49 -7.94
CA GLY A 428 14.27 -26.63 -8.86
C GLY A 428 12.81 -26.41 -8.43
N LEU A 429 12.16 -27.41 -7.84
CA LEU A 429 10.82 -27.27 -7.27
C LEU A 429 10.83 -26.38 -6.02
N ALA A 430 11.77 -26.60 -5.10
CA ALA A 430 11.93 -25.77 -3.91
C ALA A 430 12.23 -24.30 -4.27
N GLN A 431 13.10 -24.07 -5.27
CA GLN A 431 13.37 -22.73 -5.77
C GLN A 431 12.12 -22.09 -6.37
N SER A 432 11.37 -22.82 -7.20
CA SER A 432 10.13 -22.32 -7.78
C SER A 432 9.08 -21.96 -6.72
N ILE A 433 9.00 -22.72 -5.62
CA ILE A 433 8.14 -22.39 -4.47
C ILE A 433 8.57 -21.07 -3.82
N ARG A 434 9.88 -20.87 -3.60
CA ARG A 434 10.41 -19.61 -3.03
C ARG A 434 10.17 -18.42 -3.94
N ASP A 435 10.42 -18.57 -5.24
CA ASP A 435 10.23 -17.51 -6.22
C ASP A 435 8.76 -17.07 -6.26
N ASN A 436 7.83 -18.03 -6.28
CA ASN A 436 6.40 -17.71 -6.22
C ASN A 436 6.02 -17.02 -4.91
N CYS A 437 6.53 -17.47 -3.75
CA CYS A 437 6.24 -16.81 -2.47
C CYS A 437 6.73 -15.36 -2.45
N SER A 438 7.96 -15.11 -2.93
CA SER A 438 8.55 -13.78 -2.96
C SER A 438 7.82 -12.86 -3.93
N GLN A 439 7.62 -13.30 -5.18
CA GLN A 439 6.97 -12.50 -6.21
C GLN A 439 5.52 -12.21 -5.87
N LEU A 440 4.78 -13.21 -5.39
CA LEU A 440 3.38 -13.01 -5.05
C LEU A 440 3.21 -12.04 -3.86
N LYS A 441 4.09 -12.12 -2.86
CA LYS A 441 4.10 -11.16 -1.74
C LYS A 441 4.32 -9.74 -2.24
N GLN A 442 5.28 -9.53 -3.13
CA GLN A 442 5.57 -8.22 -3.71
C GLN A 442 4.42 -7.73 -4.60
N ALA A 443 3.90 -8.59 -5.48
CA ALA A 443 2.80 -8.28 -6.38
C ALA A 443 1.50 -7.89 -5.65
N LEU A 444 1.21 -8.51 -4.50
CA LEU A 444 0.07 -8.13 -3.66
C LEU A 444 0.26 -6.74 -3.03
N VAL A 445 1.50 -6.36 -2.68
CA VAL A 445 1.83 -5.02 -2.20
C VAL A 445 1.65 -4.00 -3.31
N ASP A 446 2.24 -4.25 -4.48
CA ASP A 446 2.21 -3.34 -5.61
C ASP A 446 0.77 -3.17 -6.15
N SER A 447 0.01 -4.27 -6.21
CA SER A 447 -1.41 -4.22 -6.60
C SER A 447 -2.26 -3.47 -5.57
N SER A 448 -1.97 -3.62 -4.28
CA SER A 448 -2.65 -2.85 -3.23
C SER A 448 -2.38 -1.35 -3.38
N TYR A 449 -1.13 -0.96 -3.68
CA TYR A 449 -0.75 0.42 -3.95
C TYR A 449 -1.46 0.96 -5.20
N ASN A 450 -1.46 0.19 -6.28
CA ASN A 450 -2.10 0.59 -7.53
C ASN A 450 -3.62 0.76 -7.36
N VAL A 451 -4.29 -0.13 -6.62
CA VAL A 451 -5.71 -0.01 -6.32
C VAL A 451 -5.99 1.19 -5.41
N ALA A 452 -5.19 1.41 -4.38
CA ALA A 452 -5.38 2.54 -3.45
C ALA A 452 -5.23 3.91 -4.13
N ASN A 453 -4.37 3.99 -5.15
CA ASN A 453 -4.18 5.20 -5.95
C ASN A 453 -5.09 5.26 -7.19
N SER A 454 -5.92 4.24 -7.42
CA SER A 454 -6.81 4.15 -8.55
C SER A 454 -8.16 4.79 -8.25
N THR A 455 -8.70 5.55 -9.21
CA THR A 455 -10.07 6.10 -9.14
C THR A 455 -11.17 5.04 -9.27
N ILE A 456 -10.77 3.79 -9.54
CA ILE A 456 -11.63 2.66 -9.85
C ILE A 456 -12.23 2.01 -8.58
N ASP A 457 -11.52 1.97 -7.44
CA ASP A 457 -12.03 1.40 -6.19
C ASP A 457 -12.41 2.48 -5.16
N ARG A 458 -13.37 3.34 -5.51
CA ARG A 458 -13.90 4.38 -4.60
C ARG A 458 -14.50 3.80 -3.30
N SER A 459 -14.87 2.52 -3.32
CA SER A 459 -15.48 1.80 -2.19
C SER A 459 -14.47 1.20 -1.20
N GLY A 460 -13.19 1.09 -1.60
CA GLY A 460 -12.14 0.40 -0.84
C GLY A 460 -12.36 -1.11 -0.67
N VAL A 461 -13.27 -1.71 -1.44
CA VAL A 461 -13.61 -3.13 -1.33
C VAL A 461 -12.51 -4.00 -1.93
N LEU A 462 -11.94 -3.60 -3.06
CA LEU A 462 -10.86 -4.31 -3.71
C LEU A 462 -9.58 -4.21 -2.86
N THR A 463 -9.28 -3.04 -2.31
CA THR A 463 -8.16 -2.87 -1.35
C THR A 463 -8.30 -3.81 -0.14
N LYS A 464 -9.50 -3.91 0.44
CA LYS A 464 -9.75 -4.83 1.57
C LYS A 464 -9.55 -6.29 1.17
N LYS A 465 -10.03 -6.71 0.00
CA LYS A 465 -9.84 -8.08 -0.50
C LYS A 465 -8.35 -8.40 -0.68
N ILE A 466 -7.58 -7.51 -1.31
CA ILE A 466 -6.13 -7.68 -1.48
C ILE A 466 -5.44 -7.79 -0.12
N THR A 467 -5.85 -6.98 0.86
CA THR A 467 -5.29 -7.04 2.23
C THR A 467 -5.51 -8.42 2.86
N VAL A 468 -6.74 -8.95 2.81
CA VAL A 468 -7.05 -10.30 3.34
C VAL A 468 -6.23 -11.38 2.64
N ILE A 469 -6.09 -11.30 1.31
CA ILE A 469 -5.31 -12.26 0.53
C ILE A 469 -3.82 -12.16 0.91
N ARG A 470 -3.29 -10.96 1.06
CA ARG A 470 -1.91 -10.72 1.49
C ARG A 470 -1.63 -11.31 2.86
N ASP A 471 -2.53 -11.12 3.82
CA ASP A 471 -2.36 -11.64 5.17
C ASP A 471 -2.41 -13.19 5.14
N SER A 472 -3.34 -13.78 4.35
CA SER A 472 -3.39 -15.23 4.12
C SER A 472 -2.12 -15.77 3.43
N CYS A 473 -1.61 -15.08 2.40
CA CYS A 473 -0.37 -15.47 1.71
C CYS A 473 0.84 -15.34 2.62
N THR A 474 0.84 -14.40 3.55
CA THR A 474 1.93 -14.23 4.54
C THR A 474 1.95 -15.41 5.52
N ASP A 475 0.80 -15.83 6.04
CA ASP A 475 0.71 -17.04 6.87
C ASP A 475 1.12 -18.30 6.10
N SER A 476 0.62 -18.45 4.86
CA SER A 476 1.00 -19.56 4.00
C SER A 476 2.50 -19.61 3.73
N HIS A 477 3.13 -18.46 3.46
CA HIS A 477 4.57 -18.36 3.23
C HIS A 477 5.36 -18.76 4.48
N MET A 478 4.96 -18.34 5.68
CA MET A 478 5.64 -18.77 6.91
C MET A 478 5.61 -20.30 7.07
N ARG A 479 4.47 -20.94 6.79
CA ARG A 479 4.33 -22.41 6.85
C ARG A 479 5.17 -23.12 5.79
N ILE A 480 5.18 -22.60 4.56
CA ILE A 480 5.98 -23.12 3.45
C ILE A 480 7.47 -23.02 3.76
N SER A 481 7.94 -21.84 4.21
CA SER A 481 9.35 -21.61 4.53
C SER A 481 9.82 -22.46 5.71
N LYS A 482 8.98 -22.63 6.74
CA LYS A 482 9.24 -23.58 7.82
C LYS A 482 9.37 -25.01 7.29
N GLY A 483 8.42 -25.44 6.46
CA GLY A 483 8.45 -26.78 5.87
C GLY A 483 9.69 -27.03 5.00
N LEU A 484 10.07 -26.09 4.14
CA LEU A 484 11.29 -26.19 3.34
C LEU A 484 12.54 -26.25 4.24
N SER A 485 12.63 -25.42 5.28
CA SER A 485 13.78 -25.41 6.19
C SER A 485 13.92 -26.71 7.00
N GLU A 486 12.81 -27.31 7.42
CA GLU A 486 12.82 -28.61 8.09
C GLU A 486 13.31 -29.71 7.17
N ILE A 487 12.96 -29.66 5.88
CA ILE A 487 13.42 -30.64 4.90
C ILE A 487 14.89 -30.44 4.54
N GLU A 488 15.41 -29.20 4.48
CA GLU A 488 16.82 -28.92 4.20
C GLU A 488 17.78 -29.36 5.32
N ARG A 489 17.26 -29.61 6.53
CA ARG A 489 18.04 -30.11 7.67
C ARG A 489 18.17 -31.64 7.69
N ILE A 490 17.45 -32.35 6.83
CA ILE A 490 17.41 -33.82 6.70
C ILE A 490 18.29 -34.22 5.52
#